data_AF-A0A554GRW4-F1
#
_entry.id   AF-A0A554GRW4-F1
#
_cell.length_a   1.000
_cell.length_b   1.000
_cell.length_c   1.000
_cell.angle_alpha   90.00
_cell.angle_beta   90.00
_cell.angle_gamma   90.00
#
_symmetry.space_group_name_H-M   'P 1'
#
loop_
_entity.id
_entity.type
_entity.pdbx_description
1 polymer ?
#
loop_
_entity_poly.entity_id
_entity_poly.type
_entity_poly.pdbx_seq_one_letter_code
_entity_poly.pdbx_strand_id
1 'polypeptide(L)'
;MNHVLHRPKAPLDEFVEFFWVSSSYVGQAPRERVLPTGAQALVVHLGETPLRVYSGEDTTEAAEALGAILCGARSSPLIIGTTFGPTVGVHFKPGGARPFFDAAADALAEQTVALDALWGTSARSLRERLMEASSPLEQVRLLEEHLLHRLRRSFELAPALRASLDAFERPDLTSVAEVNRRTGLSPKRLLALFREEVGLSPKTFWRVRRFRAALRDLDQGALRGAALAAEHGYFDQAHFLREFRSLAGSNPREYLAARVAGTDHVSVHG
;
A
#
# COMPACT_ATOMS: atom_id res chain seq x y z
N MET A 1 -12.13 9.13 8.27
CA MET A 1 -11.18 9.92 7.44
C MET A 1 -11.88 10.26 6.14
N ASN A 2 -12.11 11.54 5.84
CA ASN A 2 -12.72 11.93 4.56
C ASN A 2 -11.62 12.04 3.50
N HIS A 3 -11.72 11.21 2.47
CA HIS A 3 -10.83 11.28 1.32
C HIS A 3 -11.65 11.14 0.05
N VAL A 4 -11.23 11.83 -1.01
CA VAL A 4 -11.82 11.72 -2.34
C VAL A 4 -10.87 10.91 -3.21
N LEU A 5 -11.39 9.84 -3.81
CA LEU A 5 -10.64 9.00 -4.74
C LEU A 5 -10.81 9.50 -6.17
N HIS A 6 -9.70 9.59 -6.89
CA HIS A 6 -9.67 9.96 -8.30
C HIS A 6 -9.01 8.84 -9.10
N ARG A 7 -9.68 8.38 -10.16
CA ARG A 7 -9.13 7.36 -11.05
C ARG A 7 -8.17 8.01 -12.04
N PRO A 8 -6.95 7.46 -12.22
CA PRO A 8 -6.02 7.94 -13.24
C PRO A 8 -6.57 7.75 -14.65
N LYS A 9 -6.09 8.56 -15.58
CA LYS A 9 -6.27 8.35 -17.03
C LYS A 9 -5.03 7.70 -17.63
N ALA A 10 -5.19 7.11 -18.81
CA ALA A 10 -4.07 6.63 -19.61
C ALA A 10 -3.00 7.72 -19.85
N PRO A 11 -1.70 7.36 -19.80
CA PRO A 11 -1.15 6.03 -19.51
C PRO A 11 -0.96 5.69 -18.01
N LEU A 12 -1.31 6.60 -17.08
CA LEU A 12 -1.07 6.37 -15.66
C LEU A 12 -1.96 5.28 -15.06
N ASP A 13 -3.10 4.98 -15.68
CA ASP A 13 -4.00 3.91 -15.25
C ASP A 13 -3.39 2.50 -15.36
N GLU A 14 -2.28 2.32 -16.07
CA GLU A 14 -1.51 1.07 -16.04
C GLU A 14 -0.73 0.88 -14.73
N PHE A 15 -0.40 1.96 -14.04
CA PHE A 15 0.57 1.99 -12.93
C PHE A 15 -0.03 2.45 -11.61
N VAL A 16 -0.98 3.36 -11.67
CA VAL A 16 -1.67 3.96 -10.53
C VAL A 16 -3.03 3.28 -10.38
N GLU A 17 -3.38 2.89 -9.17
CA GLU A 17 -4.70 2.36 -8.85
C GLU A 17 -5.68 3.52 -8.62
N PHE A 18 -5.28 4.49 -7.79
CA PHE A 18 -6.01 5.74 -7.60
C PHE A 18 -5.11 6.84 -7.03
N PHE A 19 -5.51 8.08 -7.27
CA PHE A 19 -5.10 9.23 -6.47
C PHE A 19 -6.09 9.45 -5.34
N TRP A 20 -5.64 10.04 -4.26
CA TRP A 20 -6.52 10.42 -3.17
C TRP A 20 -6.12 11.78 -2.60
N VAL A 21 -7.13 12.55 -2.21
CA VAL A 21 -6.96 13.82 -1.48
C VAL A 21 -7.74 13.70 -0.17
N SER A 22 -7.11 14.06 0.94
CA SER A 22 -7.75 14.13 2.25
C SER A 22 -7.51 15.50 2.86
N SER A 23 -8.54 16.02 3.54
CA SER A 23 -8.41 17.19 4.42
C SER A 23 -7.53 16.85 5.62
N SER A 24 -7.31 17.83 6.51
CA SER A 24 -6.73 17.54 7.82
C SER A 24 -7.50 16.42 8.53
N TYR A 25 -6.78 15.57 9.22
CA TYR A 25 -7.33 14.43 9.95
C TYR A 25 -6.90 14.47 11.41
N VAL A 26 -7.85 14.16 12.28
CA VAL A 26 -7.65 13.85 13.70
C VAL A 26 -8.40 12.54 13.95
N GLY A 27 -7.66 11.48 14.22
CA GLY A 27 -8.23 10.16 14.48
C GLY A 27 -8.88 10.05 15.86
N GLN A 28 -9.63 8.97 16.06
CA GLN A 28 -10.28 8.66 17.35
C GLN A 28 -9.30 8.12 18.38
N ALA A 29 -8.18 7.57 17.91
CA ALA A 29 -7.04 7.13 18.69
C ALA A 29 -5.82 7.96 18.29
N PRO A 30 -4.79 8.11 19.15
CA PRO A 30 -3.58 8.86 18.81
C PRO A 30 -2.76 8.22 17.68
N ARG A 31 -2.99 6.93 17.42
CA ARG A 31 -2.28 6.14 16.41
C ARG A 31 -3.24 5.22 15.65
N GLU A 32 -2.88 4.93 14.41
CA GLU A 32 -3.58 4.00 13.54
C GLU A 32 -2.58 3.05 12.86
N ARG A 33 -3.02 1.82 12.60
CA ARG A 33 -2.37 0.87 11.71
C ARG A 33 -2.91 1.06 10.30
N VAL A 34 -2.03 1.28 9.34
CA VAL A 34 -2.34 1.23 7.92
C VAL A 34 -2.02 -0.17 7.43
N LEU A 35 -3.04 -0.90 6.98
CA LEU A 35 -2.95 -2.30 6.62
C LEU A 35 -2.20 -2.51 5.29
N PRO A 36 -1.42 -3.59 5.15
CA PRO A 36 -0.64 -3.84 3.95
C PRO A 36 -1.53 -4.11 2.72
N THR A 37 -1.15 -3.50 1.60
CA THR A 37 -1.82 -3.65 0.30
C THR A 37 -1.09 -4.60 -0.64
N GLY A 38 0.21 -4.82 -0.37
CA GLY A 38 1.15 -5.46 -1.29
C GLY A 38 1.62 -4.52 -2.40
N ALA A 39 1.30 -3.23 -2.32
CA ALA A 39 1.71 -2.20 -3.25
C ALA A 39 2.35 -1.02 -2.51
N GLN A 40 3.05 -0.18 -3.28
CA GLN A 40 3.66 1.05 -2.79
C GLN A 40 2.65 2.21 -2.81
N ALA A 41 2.86 3.20 -1.97
CA ALA A 41 2.06 4.41 -1.96
C ALA A 41 2.93 5.66 -1.81
N LEU A 42 2.60 6.71 -2.57
CA LEU A 42 3.17 8.03 -2.39
C LEU A 42 2.24 8.87 -1.50
N VAL A 43 2.81 9.58 -0.54
CA VAL A 43 2.05 10.46 0.36
C VAL A 43 2.74 11.81 0.44
N VAL A 44 2.00 12.89 0.18
CA VAL A 44 2.48 14.27 0.26
C VAL A 44 1.66 15.02 1.29
N HIS A 45 2.28 15.34 2.42
CA HIS A 45 1.71 16.16 3.48
C HIS A 45 1.87 17.64 3.14
N LEU A 46 0.76 18.36 3.18
CA LEU A 46 0.67 19.78 2.81
C LEU A 46 0.62 20.68 4.05
N GLY A 47 0.36 20.12 5.24
CA GLY A 47 0.43 20.85 6.50
C GLY A 47 1.84 21.04 7.04
N GLU A 48 1.95 21.88 8.07
CA GLU A 48 3.20 22.09 8.83
C GLU A 48 3.42 21.00 9.88
N THR A 49 2.35 20.35 10.35
CA THR A 49 2.44 19.21 11.27
C THR A 49 3.00 17.98 10.53
N PRO A 50 4.15 17.42 10.95
CA PRO A 50 4.72 16.24 10.33
C PRO A 50 3.83 15.01 10.51
N LEU A 51 3.90 14.09 9.56
CA LEU A 51 3.40 12.74 9.81
C LEU A 51 4.38 12.03 10.75
N ARG A 52 3.85 11.48 11.83
CA ARG A 52 4.61 10.61 12.72
C ARG A 52 4.46 9.17 12.26
N VAL A 53 5.58 8.51 12.00
CA VAL A 53 5.63 7.10 11.61
C VAL A 53 6.38 6.33 12.70
N TYR A 54 5.78 5.26 13.20
CA TYR A 54 6.32 4.46 14.29
C TYR A 54 6.84 3.13 13.76
N SER A 55 7.99 2.68 14.26
CA SER A 55 8.61 1.41 13.87
C SER A 55 7.93 0.19 14.50
N GLY A 56 7.12 0.39 15.53
CA GLY A 56 6.32 -0.64 16.19
C GLY A 56 5.30 -0.05 17.17
N GLU A 57 4.36 -0.87 17.65
CA GLU A 57 3.26 -0.42 18.52
C GLU A 57 3.75 0.10 19.87
N ASP A 58 4.75 -0.59 20.43
CA ASP A 58 5.35 -0.28 21.73
C ASP A 58 6.32 0.90 21.68
N THR A 59 6.59 1.44 20.49
CA THR A 59 7.57 2.52 20.32
C THR A 59 6.94 3.86 20.63
N THR A 60 7.57 4.66 21.48
CA THR A 60 7.16 6.05 21.76
C THR A 60 7.83 7.03 20.79
N GLU A 61 9.02 6.68 20.30
CA GLU A 61 9.77 7.44 19.32
C GLU A 61 9.19 7.25 17.91
N ALA A 62 8.83 8.35 17.27
CA ALA A 62 8.40 8.39 15.89
C ALA A 62 9.51 8.95 15.01
N ALA A 63 9.68 8.39 13.81
CA ALA A 63 10.28 9.13 12.73
C ALA A 63 9.30 10.21 12.27
N GLU A 64 9.73 11.47 12.28
CA GLU A 64 8.93 12.57 11.75
C GLU A 64 9.21 12.70 10.25
N ALA A 65 8.18 12.49 9.44
CA ALA A 65 8.21 12.72 8.01
C ALA A 65 7.57 14.08 7.71
N LEU A 66 8.42 15.07 7.43
CA LEU A 66 7.99 16.34 6.89
C LEU A 66 7.91 16.25 5.37
N GLY A 67 6.79 16.72 4.82
CA GLY A 67 6.60 16.83 3.39
C GLY A 67 6.14 15.54 2.73
N ALA A 68 6.98 14.93 1.89
CA ALA A 68 6.55 13.85 1.01
C ALA A 68 7.35 12.57 1.24
N ILE A 69 6.66 11.43 1.20
CA ILE A 69 7.22 10.09 1.44
C ILE A 69 6.75 9.08 0.41
N LEU A 70 7.58 8.07 0.17
CA LEU A 70 7.20 6.82 -0.46
C LEU A 70 7.11 5.73 0.62
N CYS A 71 5.94 5.14 0.76
CA CYS A 71 5.74 3.91 1.52
C CYS A 71 6.02 2.71 0.60
N GLY A 72 7.03 1.92 0.97
CA GLY A 72 7.35 0.65 0.33
C GLY A 72 6.20 -0.35 0.42
N ALA A 73 6.22 -1.39 -0.42
CA ALA A 73 5.32 -2.52 -0.23
C ALA A 73 5.65 -3.22 1.10
N ARG A 74 4.62 -3.54 1.89
CA ARG A 74 4.78 -4.10 3.25
C ARG A 74 4.05 -5.42 3.42
N SER A 75 4.51 -6.19 4.38
CA SER A 75 3.91 -7.44 4.86
C SER A 75 3.52 -7.38 6.34
N SER A 76 3.49 -6.16 6.88
CA SER A 76 3.09 -5.81 8.24
C SER A 76 2.44 -4.41 8.21
N PRO A 77 1.58 -4.08 9.19
CA PRO A 77 0.96 -2.76 9.22
C PRO A 77 2.00 -1.66 9.44
N LEU A 78 1.80 -0.51 8.80
CA LEU A 78 2.53 0.72 9.15
C LEU A 78 1.78 1.41 10.29
N ILE A 79 2.48 1.93 11.28
CA ILE A 79 1.84 2.65 12.39
C ILE A 79 2.09 4.14 12.21
N ILE A 80 1.00 4.91 12.19
CA ILE A 80 1.05 6.35 11.98
C ILE A 80 0.38 7.11 13.12
N GLY A 81 0.81 8.34 13.36
CA GLY A 81 0.06 9.29 14.16
C GLY A 81 -1.17 9.75 13.39
N THR A 82 -2.25 10.03 14.11
CA THR A 82 -3.56 10.37 13.49
C THR A 82 -3.85 11.86 13.44
N THR A 83 -2.92 12.69 13.92
CA THR A 83 -3.00 14.15 13.82
C THR A 83 -2.08 14.61 12.70
N PHE A 84 -2.65 14.86 11.53
CA PHE A 84 -1.91 15.36 10.38
C PHE A 84 -2.74 16.32 9.53
N GLY A 85 -2.05 17.21 8.83
CA GLY A 85 -2.67 18.21 7.95
C GLY A 85 -3.23 17.61 6.65
N PRO A 86 -3.73 18.47 5.75
CA PRO A 86 -4.18 18.05 4.42
C PRO A 86 -3.10 17.23 3.73
N THR A 87 -3.52 16.15 3.09
CA THR A 87 -2.60 15.18 2.48
C THR A 87 -3.16 14.74 1.14
N VAL A 88 -2.28 14.62 0.16
CA VAL A 88 -2.59 14.07 -1.16
C VAL A 88 -1.65 12.91 -1.43
N GLY A 89 -2.12 11.88 -2.12
CA GLY A 89 -1.29 10.71 -2.38
C GLY A 89 -1.68 9.94 -3.63
N VAL A 90 -0.84 8.94 -3.89
CA VAL A 90 -0.96 7.99 -5.00
C VAL A 90 -0.91 6.61 -4.40
N HIS A 91 -1.90 5.77 -4.73
CA HIS A 91 -1.81 4.35 -4.49
C HIS A 91 -1.42 3.68 -5.81
N PHE A 92 -0.25 3.05 -5.85
CA PHE A 92 0.21 2.36 -7.06
C PHE A 92 -0.42 0.97 -7.13
N LYS A 93 -0.55 0.44 -8.35
CA LYS A 93 -0.75 -0.99 -8.55
C LYS A 93 0.51 -1.74 -8.08
N PRO A 94 0.42 -3.04 -7.72
CA PRO A 94 1.60 -3.85 -7.46
C PRO A 94 2.60 -3.78 -8.62
N GLY A 95 3.83 -3.34 -8.34
CA GLY A 95 4.86 -3.08 -9.35
C GLY A 95 4.71 -1.78 -10.16
N GLY A 96 3.60 -1.07 -10.00
CA GLY A 96 3.29 0.15 -10.74
C GLY A 96 4.17 1.35 -10.39
N ALA A 97 4.87 1.34 -9.25
CA ALA A 97 5.75 2.45 -8.89
C ALA A 97 7.10 2.39 -9.64
N ARG A 98 7.53 1.22 -10.12
CA ARG A 98 8.85 1.01 -10.74
C ARG A 98 9.25 2.04 -11.82
N PRO A 99 8.38 2.48 -12.75
CA PRO A 99 8.75 3.47 -13.74
C PRO A 99 9.14 4.85 -13.17
N PHE A 100 8.75 5.17 -11.93
CA PHE A 100 8.92 6.49 -11.33
C PHE A 100 10.12 6.57 -10.37
N PHE A 101 10.81 5.46 -10.11
CA PHE A 101 11.91 5.36 -9.16
C PHE A 101 13.09 4.56 -9.73
N ASP A 102 14.33 5.01 -9.48
CA ASP A 102 15.54 4.32 -9.95
C ASP A 102 15.82 3.05 -9.15
N ALA A 103 15.62 3.09 -7.84
CA ALA A 103 15.80 1.95 -6.94
C ALA A 103 14.92 0.75 -7.30
N ALA A 104 15.45 -0.46 -7.08
CA ALA A 104 14.67 -1.68 -7.07
C ALA A 104 13.60 -1.62 -5.97
N ALA A 105 12.45 -2.24 -6.19
CA ALA A 105 11.33 -2.16 -5.26
C ALA A 105 11.64 -2.83 -3.91
N ASP A 106 12.50 -3.86 -3.86
CA ASP A 106 12.89 -4.54 -2.63
C ASP A 106 13.83 -3.70 -1.75
N ALA A 107 14.62 -2.81 -2.34
CA ALA A 107 15.41 -1.83 -1.58
C ALA A 107 14.53 -0.83 -0.83
N LEU A 108 13.29 -0.63 -1.29
CA LEU A 108 12.30 0.29 -0.71
C LEU A 108 11.25 -0.44 0.15
N ALA A 109 11.15 -1.77 0.03
CA ALA A 109 10.15 -2.56 0.73
C ALA A 109 10.29 -2.48 2.25
N GLU A 110 9.17 -2.60 2.95
CA GLU A 110 9.05 -2.48 4.41
C GLU A 110 9.48 -1.12 5.01
N GLN A 111 9.91 -0.16 4.18
CA GLN A 111 10.41 1.14 4.61
C GLN A 111 9.45 2.28 4.26
N THR A 112 9.61 3.38 4.97
CA THR A 112 9.08 4.70 4.59
C THR A 112 10.26 5.59 4.26
N VAL A 113 10.34 6.05 3.01
CA VAL A 113 11.50 6.79 2.49
C VAL A 113 11.08 8.22 2.17
N ALA A 114 11.88 9.19 2.59
CA ALA A 114 11.66 10.59 2.23
C ALA A 114 11.77 10.76 0.71
N LEU A 115 10.80 11.44 0.11
CA LEU A 115 10.71 11.52 -1.35
C LEU A 115 11.82 12.37 -1.95
N ASP A 116 12.37 13.33 -1.21
CA ASP A 116 13.53 14.13 -1.63
C ASP A 116 14.82 13.30 -1.72
N ALA A 117 14.95 12.21 -0.96
CA ALA A 117 16.02 11.24 -1.14
C ALA A 117 15.92 10.47 -2.48
N LEU A 118 14.71 10.37 -3.06
CA LEU A 118 14.44 9.65 -4.30
C LEU A 118 14.34 10.57 -5.52
N TRP A 119 13.75 11.74 -5.35
CA TRP A 119 13.40 12.69 -6.42
C TRP A 119 14.17 14.02 -6.31
N GLY A 120 15.01 14.18 -5.30
CA GLY A 120 15.77 15.41 -5.06
C GLY A 120 14.87 16.62 -4.85
N THR A 121 15.31 17.77 -5.36
CA THR A 121 14.61 19.06 -5.24
C THR A 121 13.21 19.05 -5.85
N SER A 122 12.95 18.18 -6.84
CA SER A 122 11.64 18.11 -7.47
C SER A 122 10.53 17.59 -6.54
N ALA A 123 10.86 16.81 -5.51
CA ALA A 123 9.89 16.41 -4.48
C ALA A 123 9.39 17.63 -3.69
N ARG A 124 10.30 18.54 -3.35
CA ARG A 124 9.98 19.78 -2.66
C ARG A 124 9.16 20.72 -3.54
N SER A 125 9.58 20.91 -4.80
CA SER A 125 8.86 21.73 -5.76
C SER A 125 7.44 21.19 -6.03
N LEU A 126 7.27 19.87 -6.10
CA LEU A 126 5.95 19.25 -6.19
C LEU A 126 5.09 19.62 -4.97
N ARG A 127 5.61 19.46 -3.76
CA ARG A 127 4.88 19.80 -2.54
C ARG A 127 4.48 21.27 -2.50
N GLU A 128 5.39 22.19 -2.83
CA GLU A 128 5.11 23.63 -2.89
C GLU A 128 3.95 23.93 -3.84
N ARG A 129 3.99 23.40 -5.06
CA ARG A 129 2.88 23.54 -6.04
C ARG A 129 1.56 22.97 -5.53
N LEU A 130 1.60 21.84 -4.81
CA LEU A 130 0.39 21.21 -4.24
C LEU A 130 -0.19 22.03 -3.08
N MET A 131 0.64 22.75 -2.33
CA MET A 131 0.20 23.67 -1.27
C MET A 131 -0.45 24.94 -1.84
N GLU A 132 0.01 25.40 -3.00
CA GLU A 132 -0.55 26.56 -3.71
C GLU A 132 -1.82 26.25 -4.52
N ALA A 133 -2.14 24.97 -4.71
CA ALA A 133 -3.30 24.53 -5.48
C ALA A 133 -4.61 25.00 -4.83
N SER A 134 -5.50 25.54 -5.65
CA SER A 134 -6.78 26.12 -5.24
C SER A 134 -7.88 25.09 -4.96
N SER A 135 -7.68 23.82 -5.34
CA SER A 135 -8.68 22.77 -5.17
C SER A 135 -8.07 21.35 -5.13
N PRO A 136 -8.79 20.36 -4.54
CA PRO A 136 -8.40 18.94 -4.61
C PRO A 136 -8.20 18.42 -6.03
N LEU A 137 -9.02 18.84 -6.99
CA LEU A 137 -8.88 18.42 -8.38
C LEU A 137 -7.59 18.96 -9.01
N GLU A 138 -7.22 20.20 -8.68
CA GLU A 138 -5.95 20.77 -9.12
C GLU A 138 -4.76 20.03 -8.49
N GLN A 139 -4.83 19.62 -7.23
CA GLN A 139 -3.80 18.80 -6.58
C GLN A 139 -3.59 17.47 -7.31
N VAL A 140 -4.68 16.79 -7.68
CA VAL A 140 -4.60 15.55 -8.47
C VAL A 140 -3.97 15.81 -9.84
N ARG A 141 -4.39 16.87 -10.53
CA ARG A 141 -3.82 17.26 -11.84
C ARG A 141 -2.32 17.50 -11.76
N LEU A 142 -1.85 18.18 -10.71
CA LEU A 142 -0.43 18.44 -10.48
C LEU A 142 0.37 17.16 -10.23
N LEU A 143 -0.20 16.20 -9.47
CA LEU A 143 0.40 14.87 -9.29
C LEU A 143 0.45 14.09 -10.60
N GLU A 144 -0.62 14.09 -11.38
CA GLU A 144 -0.67 13.43 -12.69
C GLU A 144 0.41 13.98 -13.62
N GLU A 145 0.51 15.30 -13.77
CA GLU A 145 1.56 15.95 -14.57
C GLU A 145 2.96 15.56 -14.11
N HIS A 146 3.19 15.54 -12.80
CA HIS A 146 4.49 15.19 -12.23
C HIS A 146 4.85 13.73 -12.54
N LEU A 147 3.91 12.80 -12.35
CA LEU A 147 4.13 11.39 -12.68
C LEU A 147 4.33 11.18 -14.18
N LEU A 148 3.55 11.86 -15.03
CA LEU A 148 3.72 11.79 -16.49
C LEU A 148 5.10 12.28 -16.94
N HIS A 149 5.61 13.34 -16.34
CA HIS A 149 6.95 13.85 -16.64
C HIS A 149 8.05 12.86 -16.19
N ARG A 150 7.81 12.12 -15.10
CA ARG A 150 8.72 11.10 -14.58
C ARG A 150 8.60 9.75 -15.26
N LEU A 151 7.49 9.48 -15.92
CA LEU A 151 7.22 8.20 -16.55
C LEU A 151 8.32 7.91 -17.59
N ARG A 152 9.12 6.86 -17.33
CA ARG A 152 10.10 6.38 -18.30
C ARG A 152 9.38 5.91 -19.56
N ARG A 153 9.58 6.62 -20.68
CA ARG A 153 8.83 6.45 -21.94
C ARG A 153 8.87 5.02 -22.52
N SER A 154 9.80 4.17 -22.08
CA SER A 154 9.97 2.78 -22.55
C SER A 154 9.69 1.74 -21.46
N PHE A 155 9.10 2.13 -20.33
CA PHE A 155 8.82 1.17 -19.26
C PHE A 155 7.51 0.42 -19.53
N GLU A 156 7.61 -0.89 -19.64
CA GLU A 156 6.48 -1.81 -19.63
C GLU A 156 6.68 -2.83 -18.51
N LEU A 157 5.63 -3.04 -17.72
CA LEU A 157 5.61 -4.17 -16.78
C LEU A 157 5.82 -5.46 -17.58
N ALA A 158 6.86 -6.21 -17.21
CA ALA A 158 7.21 -7.46 -17.87
C ALA A 158 5.96 -8.35 -18.01
N PRO A 159 5.64 -8.89 -19.21
CA PRO A 159 4.43 -9.70 -19.41
C PRO A 159 4.30 -10.85 -18.41
N ALA A 160 5.43 -11.45 -18.03
CA ALA A 160 5.48 -12.51 -17.04
C ALA A 160 5.13 -12.04 -15.61
N LEU A 161 5.47 -10.80 -15.23
CA LEU A 161 5.04 -10.21 -13.96
C LEU A 161 3.53 -9.97 -13.98
N ARG A 162 3.02 -9.37 -15.06
CA ARG A 162 1.58 -9.11 -15.23
C ARG A 162 0.76 -10.39 -15.12
N ALA A 163 1.14 -11.42 -15.87
CA ALA A 163 0.52 -12.75 -15.78
C ALA A 163 0.61 -13.36 -14.38
N SER A 164 1.71 -13.14 -13.66
CA SER A 164 1.85 -13.60 -12.28
C SER A 164 0.95 -12.85 -11.31
N LEU A 165 0.85 -11.52 -11.43
CA LEU A 165 -0.03 -10.67 -10.63
C LEU A 165 -1.50 -11.07 -10.87
N ASP A 166 -1.90 -11.21 -12.13
CA ASP A 166 -3.24 -11.68 -12.50
C ASP A 166 -3.54 -13.06 -11.91
N ALA A 167 -2.56 -13.97 -11.93
CA ALA A 167 -2.71 -15.30 -11.32
C ALA A 167 -2.93 -15.23 -9.80
N PHE A 168 -2.31 -14.29 -9.10
CA PHE A 168 -2.48 -14.09 -7.65
C PHE A 168 -3.83 -13.48 -7.26
N GLU A 169 -4.53 -12.82 -8.19
CA GLU A 169 -5.88 -12.32 -7.95
C GLU A 169 -6.97 -13.38 -8.08
N ARG A 170 -6.62 -14.55 -8.63
CA ARG A 170 -7.62 -15.58 -8.87
C ARG A 170 -7.99 -16.34 -7.58
N PRO A 171 -9.30 -16.50 -7.28
CA PRO A 171 -9.74 -17.23 -6.10
C PRO A 171 -9.30 -18.71 -6.08
N ASP A 172 -9.13 -19.32 -7.26
CA ASP A 172 -8.72 -20.72 -7.41
C ASP A 172 -7.22 -20.97 -7.16
N LEU A 173 -6.43 -19.93 -6.90
CA LEU A 173 -5.00 -20.09 -6.69
C LEU A 173 -4.68 -20.68 -5.31
N THR A 174 -4.12 -21.88 -5.31
CA THR A 174 -3.81 -22.62 -4.06
C THR A 174 -2.35 -22.50 -3.62
N SER A 175 -1.43 -22.08 -4.49
CA SER A 175 0.00 -21.96 -4.14
C SER A 175 0.82 -21.11 -5.10
N VAL A 176 1.97 -20.64 -4.64
CA VAL A 176 2.99 -20.00 -5.51
C VAL A 176 3.54 -20.98 -6.57
N ALA A 177 3.57 -22.29 -6.27
CA ALA A 177 4.01 -23.30 -7.24
C ALA A 177 3.09 -23.36 -8.47
N GLU A 178 1.79 -23.14 -8.29
CA GLU A 178 0.83 -23.04 -9.40
C GLU A 178 1.11 -21.81 -10.27
N VAL A 179 1.49 -20.67 -9.68
CA VAL A 179 1.90 -19.49 -10.46
C VAL A 179 3.13 -19.79 -11.32
N ASN A 180 4.13 -20.49 -10.78
CA ASN A 180 5.30 -20.90 -11.55
C ASN A 180 4.90 -21.81 -12.74
N ARG A 181 4.00 -22.79 -12.52
CA ARG A 181 3.48 -23.64 -13.60
C ARG A 181 2.75 -22.85 -14.68
N ARG A 182 1.84 -21.95 -14.29
CA ARG A 182 1.03 -21.14 -15.21
C ARG A 182 1.86 -20.16 -16.04
N THR A 183 2.91 -19.60 -15.45
CA THR A 183 3.75 -18.58 -16.08
C THR A 183 4.97 -19.18 -16.79
N GLY A 184 5.30 -20.44 -16.54
CA GLY A 184 6.53 -21.09 -17.01
C GLY A 184 7.81 -20.56 -16.33
N LEU A 185 7.70 -19.70 -15.33
CA LEU A 185 8.85 -19.16 -14.60
C LEU A 185 9.39 -20.20 -13.62
N SER A 186 10.72 -20.25 -13.50
CA SER A 186 11.35 -20.97 -12.40
C SER A 186 11.13 -20.22 -11.07
N PRO A 187 11.11 -20.91 -9.92
CA PRO A 187 10.97 -20.26 -8.61
C PRO A 187 12.00 -19.15 -8.37
N LYS A 188 13.24 -19.34 -8.83
CA LYS A 188 14.31 -18.35 -8.74
C LYS A 188 14.00 -17.11 -9.58
N ARG A 189 13.51 -17.28 -10.81
CA ARG A 189 13.18 -16.16 -11.70
C ARG A 189 11.96 -15.40 -11.21
N LEU A 190 10.91 -16.11 -10.75
CA LEU A 190 9.73 -15.49 -10.15
C LEU A 190 10.10 -14.68 -8.90
N LEU A 191 10.93 -15.23 -8.02
CA LEU A 191 11.42 -14.51 -6.83
C LEU A 191 12.17 -13.24 -7.20
N ALA A 192 13.13 -13.32 -8.12
CA ALA A 192 13.92 -12.17 -8.55
C ALA A 192 13.03 -11.07 -9.15
N LEU A 193 12.08 -11.45 -10.02
CA LEU A 193 11.14 -10.53 -10.65
C LEU A 193 10.25 -9.81 -9.63
N PHE A 194 9.69 -10.55 -8.66
CA PHE A 194 8.84 -9.98 -7.63
C PHE A 194 9.61 -9.06 -6.68
N ARG A 195 10.85 -9.39 -6.32
CA ARG A 195 11.70 -8.50 -5.52
C ARG A 195 12.02 -7.21 -6.26
N GLU A 196 12.49 -7.33 -7.50
CA GLU A 196 12.89 -6.16 -8.30
C GLU A 196 11.73 -5.19 -8.54
N GLU A 197 10.55 -5.72 -8.85
CA GLU A 197 9.44 -4.91 -9.37
C GLU A 197 8.38 -4.61 -8.31
N VAL A 198 8.01 -5.59 -7.48
CA VAL A 198 6.94 -5.45 -6.47
C VAL A 198 7.50 -5.13 -5.08
N GLY A 199 8.73 -5.55 -4.81
CA GLY A 199 9.45 -5.38 -3.54
C GLY A 199 9.22 -6.49 -2.53
N LEU A 200 8.22 -7.35 -2.73
CA LEU A 200 7.92 -8.48 -1.86
C LEU A 200 8.29 -9.80 -2.54
N SER A 201 8.54 -10.86 -1.77
CA SER A 201 8.61 -12.21 -2.36
C SER A 201 7.23 -12.63 -2.91
N PRO A 202 7.14 -13.54 -3.90
CA PRO A 202 5.85 -14.04 -4.40
C PRO A 202 4.98 -14.66 -3.28
N LYS A 203 5.61 -15.36 -2.32
CA LYS A 203 4.91 -15.95 -1.18
C LYS A 203 4.38 -14.87 -0.23
N THR A 204 5.17 -13.83 0.04
CA THR A 204 4.76 -12.71 0.89
C THR A 204 3.62 -11.92 0.23
N PHE A 205 3.75 -11.63 -1.07
CA PHE A 205 2.71 -10.96 -1.83
C PHE A 205 1.40 -11.75 -1.79
N TRP A 206 1.45 -13.06 -2.05
CA TRP A 206 0.28 -13.93 -1.97
C TRP A 206 -0.39 -13.93 -0.59
N ARG A 207 0.40 -13.97 0.49
CA ARG A 207 -0.13 -13.86 1.87
C ARG A 207 -0.91 -12.56 2.05
N VAL A 208 -0.38 -11.43 1.58
CA VAL A 208 -1.05 -10.12 1.66
C VAL A 208 -2.33 -10.10 0.82
N ARG A 209 -2.32 -10.62 -0.42
CA ARG A 209 -3.52 -10.67 -1.28
C ARG A 209 -4.62 -11.55 -0.68
N ARG A 210 -4.26 -12.72 -0.18
CA ARG A 210 -5.17 -13.62 0.55
C ARG A 210 -5.77 -12.97 1.78
N PHE A 211 -4.96 -12.24 2.55
CA PHE A 211 -5.43 -11.46 3.70
C PHE A 211 -6.41 -10.36 3.30
N ARG A 212 -6.13 -9.59 2.23
CA ARG A 212 -7.05 -8.57 1.73
C ARG A 212 -8.37 -9.15 1.23
N ALA A 213 -8.35 -10.33 0.61
CA ALA A 213 -9.58 -11.04 0.26
C ALA A 213 -10.39 -11.40 1.52
N ALA A 214 -9.73 -11.98 2.53
CA ALA A 214 -10.38 -12.32 3.80
C ALA A 214 -10.92 -11.09 4.55
N LEU A 215 -10.22 -9.96 4.50
CA LEU A 215 -10.69 -8.70 5.07
C LEU A 215 -11.99 -8.22 4.41
N ARG A 216 -12.09 -8.29 3.08
CA ARG A 216 -13.31 -7.86 2.36
C ARG A 216 -14.53 -8.68 2.81
N ASP A 217 -14.40 -9.99 2.89
CA ASP A 217 -15.49 -10.89 3.27
C ASP A 217 -15.85 -10.74 4.76
N LEU A 218 -14.84 -10.51 5.60
CA LEU A 218 -15.01 -10.17 7.02
C LEU A 218 -15.74 -8.83 7.18
N ASP A 219 -15.37 -7.82 6.37
CA ASP A 219 -15.93 -6.47 6.45
C ASP A 219 -17.39 -6.40 6.03
N GLN A 220 -17.77 -7.20 5.03
CA GLN A 220 -19.14 -7.40 4.58
C GLN A 220 -19.94 -8.29 5.54
N GLY A 221 -19.27 -8.96 6.48
CA GLY A 221 -19.89 -9.88 7.43
C GLY A 221 -20.38 -11.19 6.78
N ALA A 222 -19.90 -11.51 5.57
CA ALA A 222 -20.31 -12.66 4.78
C ALA A 222 -19.82 -13.98 5.39
N LEU A 223 -18.59 -14.01 5.89
CA LEU A 223 -17.94 -15.20 6.46
C LEU A 223 -17.20 -14.87 7.77
N ARG A 224 -17.12 -15.85 8.67
CA ARG A 224 -16.39 -15.74 9.96
C ARG A 224 -15.73 -17.05 10.37
N GLY A 225 -14.77 -16.96 11.30
CA GLY A 225 -14.16 -18.12 11.96
C GLY A 225 -13.55 -19.12 10.98
N ALA A 226 -13.80 -20.41 11.22
CA ALA A 226 -13.28 -21.50 10.38
C ALA A 226 -13.77 -21.46 8.92
N ALA A 227 -14.99 -20.97 8.66
CA ALA A 227 -15.51 -20.86 7.29
C ALA A 227 -14.73 -19.82 6.47
N LEU A 228 -14.46 -18.65 7.05
CA LEU A 228 -13.61 -17.63 6.43
C LEU A 228 -12.18 -18.16 6.20
N ALA A 229 -11.64 -18.91 7.16
CA ALA A 229 -10.32 -19.52 7.02
C ALA A 229 -10.27 -20.52 5.85
N ALA A 230 -11.25 -21.41 5.75
CA ALA A 230 -11.33 -22.41 4.68
C ALA A 230 -11.51 -21.77 3.30
N GLU A 231 -12.42 -20.79 3.18
CA GLU A 231 -12.71 -20.10 1.91
C GLU A 231 -11.46 -19.50 1.27
N HIS A 232 -10.60 -18.87 2.08
CA HIS A 232 -9.38 -18.24 1.58
C HIS A 232 -8.16 -19.17 1.58
N GLY A 233 -8.32 -20.47 1.83
CA GLY A 233 -7.23 -21.45 1.74
C GLY A 233 -6.24 -21.39 2.91
N TYR A 234 -6.70 -21.04 4.11
CA TYR A 234 -5.94 -21.26 5.34
C TYR A 234 -6.16 -22.70 5.82
N PHE A 235 -5.07 -23.35 6.22
CA PHE A 235 -5.10 -24.73 6.74
C PHE A 235 -6.14 -24.96 7.85
N ASP A 236 -6.22 -24.04 8.81
CA ASP A 236 -7.20 -24.04 9.89
C ASP A 236 -7.42 -22.62 10.43
N GLN A 237 -8.36 -22.47 11.36
CA GLN A 237 -8.64 -21.19 12.01
C GLN A 237 -7.44 -20.64 12.80
N ALA A 238 -6.62 -21.50 13.42
CA ALA A 238 -5.47 -21.04 14.19
C ALA A 238 -4.38 -20.43 13.29
N HIS A 239 -4.14 -21.03 12.13
CA HIS A 239 -3.28 -20.49 11.08
C HIS A 239 -3.82 -19.18 10.53
N PHE A 240 -5.13 -19.08 10.25
CA PHE A 240 -5.75 -17.81 9.86
C PHE A 240 -5.52 -16.72 10.91
N LEU A 241 -5.80 -17.00 12.19
CA LEU A 241 -5.63 -16.01 13.26
C LEU A 241 -4.18 -15.53 13.42
N ARG A 242 -3.19 -16.44 13.28
CA ARG A 242 -1.77 -16.07 13.31
C ARG A 242 -1.38 -15.17 12.13
N GLU A 243 -1.81 -15.51 10.92
CA GLU A 243 -1.55 -14.70 9.72
C GLU A 243 -2.24 -13.34 9.80
N PHE A 244 -3.50 -13.33 10.23
CA PHE A 244 -4.28 -12.10 10.40
C PHE A 244 -3.60 -11.18 11.41
N ARG A 245 -3.16 -11.69 12.56
CA ARG A 245 -2.44 -10.89 13.56
C ARG A 245 -1.11 -10.37 13.02
N SER A 246 -0.38 -11.16 12.25
CA SER A 246 0.89 -10.72 11.63
C SER A 246 0.68 -9.58 10.63
N LEU A 247 -0.43 -9.57 9.89
CA LEU A 247 -0.71 -8.60 8.82
C LEU A 247 -1.53 -7.40 9.29
N ALA A 248 -2.38 -7.57 10.30
CA ALA A 248 -3.25 -6.54 10.85
C ALA A 248 -2.76 -5.93 12.16
N GLY A 249 -1.81 -6.57 12.85
CA GLY A 249 -1.39 -6.21 14.22
C GLY A 249 -2.38 -6.65 15.32
N SER A 250 -3.61 -7.01 14.96
CA SER A 250 -4.67 -7.39 15.89
C SER A 250 -5.42 -8.64 15.39
N ASN A 251 -6.32 -9.21 16.20
CA ASN A 251 -7.18 -10.30 15.75
C ASN A 251 -8.45 -9.77 15.01
N PRO A 252 -9.20 -10.61 14.28
CA PRO A 252 -10.37 -10.18 13.52
C PRO A 252 -11.44 -9.42 14.33
N ARG A 253 -11.64 -9.77 15.61
CA ARG A 253 -12.63 -9.12 16.47
C ARG A 253 -12.18 -7.72 16.84
N GLU A 254 -10.91 -7.56 17.23
CA GLU A 254 -10.30 -6.26 17.52
C GLU A 254 -10.28 -5.37 16.29
N TYR A 255 -9.91 -5.92 15.13
CA TYR A 255 -9.98 -5.23 13.85
C TYR A 255 -11.38 -4.67 13.58
N LEU A 256 -12.44 -5.49 13.67
CA LEU A 256 -13.81 -5.04 13.41
C LEU A 256 -14.27 -3.93 14.36
N ALA A 257 -13.79 -3.94 15.61
CA ALA A 257 -14.11 -2.93 16.60
C ALA A 257 -13.38 -1.59 16.37
N ALA A 258 -12.18 -1.64 15.77
CA ALA A 258 -11.28 -0.49 15.64
C ALA A 258 -11.11 0.02 14.20
N ARG A 259 -11.66 -0.67 13.19
CA ARG A 259 -11.55 -0.29 11.77
C ARG A 259 -12.14 1.10 11.51
N VAL A 260 -11.46 1.88 10.70
CA VAL A 260 -11.95 3.16 10.20
C VAL A 260 -12.68 2.89 8.88
N ALA A 261 -14.00 3.06 8.89
CA ALA A 261 -14.85 2.70 7.75
C ALA A 261 -14.39 3.33 6.43
N GLY A 262 -14.36 2.52 5.37
CA GLY A 262 -13.98 2.95 4.02
C GLY A 262 -12.47 3.18 3.82
N THR A 263 -11.63 2.71 4.74
CA THR A 263 -10.16 2.88 4.66
C THR A 263 -9.43 1.60 5.03
N ASP A 264 -8.13 1.54 4.74
CA ASP A 264 -7.22 0.51 5.23
C ASP A 264 -6.67 0.84 6.64
N HIS A 265 -7.33 1.72 7.42
CA HIS A 265 -6.85 2.17 8.73
C HIS A 265 -7.58 1.48 9.89
N VAL A 266 -6.83 1.20 10.96
CA VAL A 266 -7.33 0.57 12.20
C VAL A 266 -6.80 1.32 13.41
N SER A 267 -7.68 1.85 14.25
CA SER A 267 -7.30 2.56 15.47
C SER A 267 -6.47 1.69 16.41
N VAL A 268 -5.44 2.28 17.02
CA VAL A 268 -4.64 1.65 18.08
C VAL A 268 -5.13 2.22 19.42
N HIS A 269 -6.03 1.49 20.05
CA HIS A 269 -6.44 1.77 21.43
C HIS A 269 -5.42 1.11 22.36
N GLY A 270 -4.81 1.90 23.25
CA GLY A 270 -3.88 1.42 24.27
C GLY A 270 -4.56 0.61 25.36
#